data_AF-A0A8S1BZG4-F1
#
_entry.id   AF-A0A8S1BZG4-F1
#
_cell.length_a   1.000
_cell.length_b   1.000
_cell.length_c   1.000
_cell.angle_alpha   90.00
_cell.angle_beta   90.00
_cell.angle_gamma   90.00
#
_symmetry.space_group_name_H-M   'P 1'
#
loop_
_entity.id
_entity.type
_entity.pdbx_description
1 polymer ?
#
loop_
_entity_poly.entity_id
_entity_poly.type
_entity_poly.pdbx_seq_one_letter_code
_entity_poly.pdbx_strand_id
1 'polypeptide(L)'
;MESGAEPVRKKVKLMEKDASTNGYHEGTTDEDNEMHIDEPSSPERADHEIPVAGSSDQWEAGNILALSPEGSSVASREEHDEDIMEDAPQTQSTPVIDCPGRSTLEDLKWKTPTTSLPPVEPSPDHFVFYKLPWENKAPEPRSAPFDFHQSSIKLPYCNRSVWQRVEEALRSRINNGRELIEIIRKCSGRNLDCNLLLELLHGRRQASFMEEETERLFADVIPKIQQLALKLPELVKQPIPILNPGQSISLSQLQVASLLANAFFCTFASRKRNVNHMPDINFQGLYYLPRGDQSHVESNMQKLQCLFSYFRKIDLELGEPNGVVTFHRREVQDSPQWNESTKPIKRLHISRTGTIEDDGTYMLQMDFANKYLGGGVLGQGCVQEEIRFAICPELIAGCLFSKVMLEKEAIIICGAQQFCKYDGYGSSFQWESNFNDVTPRDSSGRLCVSVVALDAIPFYGRKSRQYEVGNMDRELNKAFAGFMVDEGAESIPVATGNWGCGVFGGDPKLKSVLQLLAASECGRDLVYFTFRDKSLIEPLYDLHSLFLQKEATVGEVYRNLMEYKPSNENVLSYLKRKILKNVPITKYIKGCASKLEIVN
;
A
#
# COMPACT_ATOMS: atom_id res chain seq x y z
N MET A 1 8.75 15.65 51.60
CA MET A 1 9.58 16.68 52.24
C MET A 1 10.99 16.13 52.24
N GLU A 2 11.64 16.26 51.07
CA GLU A 2 12.76 17.18 50.82
C GLU A 2 14.09 16.53 51.22
N SER A 3 14.78 15.92 50.24
CA SER A 3 15.86 16.51 49.41
C SER A 3 17.21 16.28 50.10
N GLY A 4 18.30 15.83 49.49
CA GLY A 4 18.72 15.69 48.11
C GLY A 4 20.25 15.75 48.17
N ALA A 5 20.95 14.76 47.62
CA ALA A 5 22.41 14.68 47.68
C ALA A 5 22.97 14.34 46.29
N GLU A 6 23.80 15.24 45.75
CA GLU A 6 24.74 14.99 44.66
C GLU A 6 26.18 15.25 45.16
N PRO A 7 27.17 14.50 44.65
CA PRO A 7 28.54 14.98 44.61
C PRO A 7 29.19 14.89 43.22
N VAL A 8 29.82 16.01 42.83
CA VAL A 8 31.18 16.19 42.26
C VAL A 8 31.76 15.06 41.37
N ARG A 9 31.95 15.35 40.07
CA ARG A 9 32.80 14.57 39.15
C ARG A 9 34.21 15.16 38.99
N LYS A 10 35.22 14.30 39.12
CA LYS A 10 36.64 14.51 38.78
C LYS A 10 36.96 13.98 37.37
N LYS A 11 37.95 14.63 36.74
CA LYS A 11 38.58 14.39 35.42
C LYS A 11 39.43 13.10 35.32
N VAL A 12 39.90 12.84 34.08
CA VAL A 12 41.15 12.15 33.63
C VAL A 12 40.86 10.73 33.05
N LYS A 13 41.34 10.24 31.89
CA LYS A 13 42.50 10.51 30.99
C LYS A 13 42.24 9.97 29.56
N LEU A 14 42.86 10.60 28.55
CA LEU A 14 43.11 10.08 27.20
C LEU A 14 44.42 9.28 27.15
N MET A 15 44.54 8.31 26.24
CA MET A 15 45.78 7.59 25.90
C MET A 15 45.96 7.57 24.38
N GLU A 16 47.10 8.10 23.94
CA GLU A 16 47.66 8.04 22.59
C GLU A 16 48.37 6.69 22.34
N LYS A 17 48.49 6.31 21.05
CA LYS A 17 49.54 5.42 20.55
C LYS A 17 49.91 5.81 19.11
N ASP A 18 51.16 6.23 18.95
CA ASP A 18 51.89 6.40 17.68
C ASP A 18 52.76 5.18 17.37
N ALA A 19 53.00 4.92 16.07
CA ALA A 19 54.21 4.38 15.44
C ALA A 19 53.97 4.29 13.91
N SER A 20 54.44 5.21 13.06
CA SER A 20 55.79 5.39 12.46
C SER A 20 55.96 4.81 11.03
N THR A 21 56.12 5.74 10.07
CA THR A 21 57.09 5.81 8.94
C THR A 21 57.26 4.67 7.91
N ASN A 22 57.01 4.96 6.63
CA ASN A 22 58.04 5.19 5.59
C ASN A 22 57.42 5.62 4.24
N GLY A 23 58.01 6.61 3.57
CA GLY A 23 57.67 7.03 2.20
C GLY A 23 58.70 6.57 1.18
N TYR A 24 58.41 6.70 -0.13
CA TYR A 24 59.35 7.03 -1.22
C TYR A 24 58.62 7.22 -2.58
N HIS A 25 58.92 8.37 -3.21
CA HIS A 25 59.10 8.74 -4.63
C HIS A 25 58.07 8.60 -5.77
N GLU A 26 58.13 9.66 -6.59
CA GLU A 26 57.52 10.01 -7.89
C GLU A 26 57.96 9.13 -9.07
N GLY A 27 57.20 9.18 -10.18
CA GLY A 27 57.69 8.79 -11.50
C GLY A 27 56.61 8.63 -12.57
N THR A 28 56.58 9.57 -13.51
CA THR A 28 55.80 9.69 -14.76
C THR A 28 56.18 8.68 -15.87
N THR A 29 55.25 8.40 -16.80
CA THR A 29 55.32 8.47 -18.30
C THR A 29 54.59 7.33 -19.04
N ASP A 30 53.60 7.73 -19.85
CA ASP A 30 53.36 7.46 -21.29
C ASP A 30 53.35 6.06 -21.95
N GLU A 31 52.38 5.98 -22.90
CA GLU A 31 52.38 5.33 -24.23
C GLU A 31 51.83 3.90 -24.46
N ASP A 32 50.68 3.92 -25.15
CA ASP A 32 50.14 3.07 -26.24
C ASP A 32 50.94 1.85 -26.72
N ASN A 33 50.22 0.72 -26.88
CA ASN A 33 50.24 -0.04 -28.15
C ASN A 33 49.13 -1.09 -28.23
N GLU A 34 48.34 -0.99 -29.30
CA GLU A 34 47.49 -2.06 -29.84
C GLU A 34 48.34 -3.15 -30.50
N MET A 35 47.93 -4.42 -30.41
CA MET A 35 47.78 -5.29 -31.60
C MET A 35 47.11 -6.64 -31.26
N HIS A 36 46.11 -6.95 -32.08
CA HIS A 36 45.48 -8.26 -32.27
C HIS A 36 46.47 -9.35 -32.70
N ILE A 37 46.14 -10.63 -32.42
CA ILE A 37 46.01 -11.73 -33.42
C ILE A 37 45.48 -13.00 -32.73
N ASP A 38 44.67 -13.73 -33.49
CA ASP A 38 43.80 -14.87 -33.22
C ASP A 38 44.43 -16.19 -32.71
N GLU A 39 43.50 -17.04 -32.25
CA GLU A 39 43.54 -18.40 -31.68
C GLU A 39 44.50 -19.43 -32.32
N PRO A 40 44.77 -20.57 -31.64
CA PRO A 40 43.95 -21.76 -31.96
C PRO A 40 43.69 -22.76 -30.81
N SER A 41 42.50 -23.37 -30.88
CA SER A 41 42.14 -24.79 -30.65
C SER A 41 42.60 -25.56 -29.39
N SER A 42 41.59 -26.10 -28.70
CA SER A 42 41.55 -27.06 -27.57
C SER A 42 42.43 -28.32 -27.69
N PRO A 43 42.68 -29.04 -26.57
CA PRO A 43 41.83 -30.21 -26.29
C PRO A 43 41.49 -30.48 -24.80
N GLU A 44 40.28 -31.00 -24.62
CA GLU A 44 39.82 -32.03 -23.65
C GLU A 44 40.42 -32.11 -22.23
N ARG A 45 39.55 -31.96 -21.21
CA ARG A 45 39.10 -33.11 -20.40
C ARG A 45 37.93 -32.77 -19.47
N ALA A 46 37.19 -33.83 -19.18
CA ALA A 46 35.84 -33.86 -18.67
C ALA A 46 35.72 -33.73 -17.13
N ASP A 47 34.49 -33.39 -16.74
CA ASP A 47 33.75 -33.78 -15.53
C ASP A 47 34.05 -33.07 -14.19
N HIS A 48 33.22 -32.07 -13.85
CA HIS A 48 32.03 -32.26 -13.01
C HIS A 48 31.37 -30.91 -12.69
N GLU A 49 30.27 -30.57 -13.39
CA GLU A 49 29.41 -29.44 -13.03
C GLU A 49 28.05 -29.92 -12.52
N ILE A 50 27.64 -29.36 -11.38
CA ILE A 50 26.25 -29.26 -10.93
C ILE A 50 25.71 -27.96 -11.54
N PRO A 51 24.71 -27.97 -12.44
CA PRO A 51 24.13 -26.72 -12.92
C PRO A 51 22.95 -26.31 -12.06
N VAL A 52 23.09 -25.13 -11.46
CA VAL A 52 21.98 -24.27 -11.06
C VAL A 52 21.36 -23.72 -12.35
N ALA A 53 20.13 -24.14 -12.68
CA ALA A 53 19.37 -23.57 -13.78
C ALA A 53 18.53 -22.38 -13.29
N GLY A 54 18.81 -21.21 -13.87
CA GLY A 54 17.99 -20.01 -13.70
C GLY A 54 16.66 -20.14 -14.46
N SER A 55 15.58 -19.70 -13.82
CA SER A 55 14.28 -19.52 -14.47
C SER A 55 14.13 -18.06 -14.92
N SER A 56 14.19 -17.87 -16.23
CA SER A 56 13.66 -16.70 -16.92
C SER A 56 12.15 -16.84 -17.06
N ASP A 57 11.37 -16.12 -16.25
CA ASP A 57 9.92 -16.03 -16.44
C ASP A 57 9.61 -14.99 -17.52
N GLN A 58 9.56 -15.46 -18.77
CA GLN A 58 8.88 -14.79 -19.87
C GLN A 58 7.42 -15.25 -19.89
N TRP A 59 6.51 -14.28 -19.93
CA TRP A 59 5.09 -14.48 -20.15
C TRP A 59 4.87 -14.84 -21.62
N GLU A 60 4.58 -16.11 -21.92
CA GLU A 60 4.02 -16.52 -23.19
C GLU A 60 2.61 -17.09 -22.98
N ALA A 61 1.63 -16.42 -23.59
CA ALA A 61 0.26 -16.88 -23.68
C ALA A 61 0.18 -18.01 -24.73
N GLY A 62 -0.06 -19.23 -24.26
CA GLY A 62 -0.30 -20.39 -25.12
C GLY A 62 -1.78 -20.53 -25.48
N ASN A 63 -2.12 -20.27 -26.74
CA ASN A 63 -3.37 -20.72 -27.38
C ASN A 63 -3.40 -22.25 -27.42
N ILE A 64 -4.45 -22.88 -26.89
CA ILE A 64 -4.71 -24.30 -27.10
C ILE A 64 -5.66 -24.45 -28.29
N LEU A 65 -5.12 -24.96 -29.39
CA LEU A 65 -5.86 -25.42 -30.56
C LEU A 65 -6.59 -26.72 -30.25
N ALA A 66 -7.89 -26.74 -30.54
CA ALA A 66 -8.75 -27.91 -30.45
C ALA A 66 -8.33 -28.99 -31.47
N LEU A 67 -8.15 -30.22 -30.99
CA LEU A 67 -8.16 -31.43 -31.80
C LEU A 67 -9.24 -32.37 -31.27
N SER A 68 -10.23 -32.64 -32.11
CA SER A 68 -11.28 -33.64 -31.88
C SER A 68 -10.69 -35.05 -31.72
N PRO A 69 -11.36 -35.90 -30.94
CA PRO A 69 -11.71 -37.20 -31.49
C PRO A 69 -13.18 -37.58 -31.24
N GLU A 70 -13.73 -38.28 -32.23
CA GLU A 70 -15.07 -38.86 -32.25
C GLU A 70 -15.26 -39.96 -31.19
N GLY A 71 -16.45 -40.00 -30.60
CA GLY A 71 -17.17 -41.25 -30.28
C GLY A 71 -16.84 -41.95 -28.95
N SER A 72 -17.61 -41.66 -27.90
CA SER A 72 -18.56 -42.62 -27.32
C SER A 72 -19.20 -42.06 -26.05
N SER A 73 -20.50 -42.31 -25.95
CA SER A 73 -21.45 -41.82 -24.95
C SER A 73 -21.27 -42.46 -23.58
N VAL A 74 -21.17 -41.66 -22.51
CA VAL A 74 -21.86 -41.91 -21.24
C VAL A 74 -22.10 -40.55 -20.55
N ALA A 75 -23.35 -40.29 -20.18
CA ALA A 75 -23.76 -39.08 -19.49
C ALA A 75 -23.37 -39.10 -18.00
N SER A 76 -22.73 -38.03 -17.54
CA SER A 76 -22.71 -37.61 -16.14
C SER A 76 -22.78 -36.09 -16.08
N ARG A 77 -23.82 -35.59 -15.40
CA ARG A 77 -24.08 -34.17 -15.13
C ARG A 77 -22.95 -33.61 -14.27
N GLU A 78 -22.24 -32.61 -14.76
CA GLU A 78 -21.43 -31.70 -13.95
C GLU A 78 -22.18 -30.36 -13.85
N GLU A 79 -22.51 -29.97 -12.63
CA GLU A 79 -23.01 -28.65 -12.28
C GLU A 79 -21.82 -27.67 -12.29
N HIS A 80 -21.87 -26.69 -13.18
CA HIS A 80 -20.97 -25.53 -13.15
C HIS A 80 -21.58 -24.45 -12.26
N ASP A 81 -21.04 -24.31 -11.04
CA ASP A 81 -21.20 -23.10 -10.23
C ASP A 81 -20.20 -22.04 -10.73
N GLU A 82 -20.63 -21.25 -11.72
CA GLU A 82 -20.03 -19.96 -12.03
C GLU A 82 -20.73 -18.90 -11.17
N ASP A 83 -20.08 -18.46 -10.08
CA ASP A 83 -20.51 -17.29 -9.30
C ASP A 83 -20.26 -16.01 -10.12
N ILE A 84 -21.18 -15.72 -11.05
CA ILE A 84 -21.28 -14.44 -11.74
C ILE A 84 -21.91 -13.44 -10.77
N MET A 85 -21.17 -12.40 -10.38
CA MET A 85 -21.74 -11.25 -9.68
C MET A 85 -22.57 -10.43 -10.66
N GLU A 86 -23.87 -10.73 -10.76
CA GLU A 86 -24.83 -9.90 -11.50
C GLU A 86 -25.23 -8.63 -10.71
N ASP A 87 -25.16 -7.49 -11.39
CA ASP A 87 -25.61 -6.18 -10.93
C ASP A 87 -27.15 -6.10 -10.91
N ALA A 88 -27.72 -6.00 -9.71
CA ALA A 88 -29.14 -5.66 -9.52
C ALA A 88 -29.30 -4.21 -9.02
N PRO A 89 -30.30 -3.45 -9.51
CA PRO A 89 -30.43 -2.02 -9.26
C PRO A 89 -30.68 -1.70 -7.78
N GLN A 90 -30.11 -0.57 -7.34
CA GLN A 90 -30.26 0.00 -5.99
C GLN A 90 -31.74 0.13 -5.61
N THR A 91 -32.23 -0.81 -4.82
CA THR A 91 -33.54 -0.71 -4.16
C THR A 91 -33.33 -0.39 -2.68
N GLN A 92 -34.22 0.45 -2.18
CA GLN A 92 -34.16 1.16 -0.90
C GLN A 92 -33.68 0.31 0.28
N SER A 93 -32.80 0.91 1.07
CA SER A 93 -32.16 0.38 2.27
C SER A 93 -33.17 -0.23 3.25
N THR A 94 -33.08 -1.55 3.45
CA THR A 94 -33.63 -2.20 4.64
C THR A 94 -32.71 -1.89 5.83
N PRO A 95 -33.24 -1.53 7.02
CA PRO A 95 -32.41 -1.23 8.17
C PRO A 95 -31.59 -2.44 8.57
N VAL A 96 -30.29 -2.22 8.82
CA VAL A 96 -29.43 -3.20 9.50
C VAL A 96 -30.09 -3.52 10.83
N ILE A 97 -30.51 -4.78 11.03
CA ILE A 97 -31.09 -5.21 12.30
C ILE A 97 -29.97 -5.23 13.33
N ASP A 98 -29.89 -4.18 14.14
CA ASP A 98 -29.03 -4.10 15.31
C ASP A 98 -29.48 -5.17 16.33
N CYS A 99 -28.68 -6.23 16.47
CA CYS A 99 -28.86 -7.21 17.54
C CYS A 99 -28.31 -6.66 18.86
N PRO A 100 -29.04 -6.75 19.98
CA PRO A 100 -28.56 -6.29 21.29
C PRO A 100 -27.23 -6.97 21.68
N GLY A 101 -26.20 -6.19 21.97
CA GLY A 101 -24.87 -6.68 22.39
C GLY A 101 -23.77 -6.61 21.32
N ARG A 102 -24.11 -6.26 20.06
CA ARG A 102 -23.12 -5.93 19.03
C ARG A 102 -22.64 -4.49 19.22
N SER A 103 -21.33 -4.25 19.09
CA SER A 103 -20.82 -2.87 19.04
C SER A 103 -21.22 -2.25 17.70
N THR A 104 -21.80 -1.06 17.75
CA THR A 104 -22.10 -0.28 16.54
C THR A 104 -20.82 0.28 15.95
N LEU A 105 -20.86 0.72 14.68
CA LEU A 105 -19.73 1.39 14.05
C LEU A 105 -19.30 2.64 14.86
N GLU A 106 -20.28 3.40 15.37
CA GLU A 106 -20.05 4.61 16.15
C GLU A 106 -19.46 4.33 17.55
N ASP A 107 -19.66 3.14 18.11
CA ASP A 107 -19.04 2.73 19.38
C ASP A 107 -17.54 2.50 19.25
N LEU A 108 -17.10 2.13 18.05
CA LEU A 108 -15.68 1.86 17.76
C LEU A 108 -15.00 3.07 17.14
N LYS A 109 -15.72 3.93 16.42
CA LYS A 109 -15.14 5.13 15.80
C LYS A 109 -14.40 5.99 16.83
N TRP A 110 -13.15 6.28 16.48
CA TRP A 110 -12.35 7.21 17.24
C TRP A 110 -12.92 8.63 17.06
N LYS A 111 -13.08 9.37 18.17
CA LYS A 111 -13.84 10.63 18.16
C LYS A 111 -12.97 11.87 17.97
N THR A 112 -11.68 11.76 18.24
CA THR A 112 -10.74 12.88 18.15
C THR A 112 -9.96 12.78 16.86
N PRO A 113 -10.02 13.77 15.95
CA PRO A 113 -9.21 13.76 14.73
C PRO A 113 -7.73 13.58 15.07
N THR A 114 -7.14 12.48 14.60
CA THR A 114 -5.74 12.15 14.84
C THR A 114 -5.20 11.31 13.69
N THR A 115 -3.89 11.13 13.65
CA THR A 115 -3.22 10.19 12.75
C THR A 115 -2.60 9.05 13.55
N SER A 116 -2.22 7.96 12.88
CA SER A 116 -1.56 6.82 13.51
C SER A 116 -0.05 7.01 13.72
N LEU A 117 0.49 8.21 13.45
CA LEU A 117 1.91 8.54 13.56
C LEU A 117 2.09 9.75 14.49
N PRO A 118 3.19 9.81 15.26
CA PRO A 118 3.51 10.99 16.08
C PRO A 118 3.70 12.25 15.22
N PRO A 119 3.74 13.45 15.83
CA PRO A 119 4.07 14.69 15.13
C PRO A 119 5.37 14.59 14.33
N VAL A 120 5.45 15.34 13.24
CA VAL A 120 6.62 15.34 12.35
C VAL A 120 7.77 16.10 13.01
N GLU A 121 8.85 15.38 13.27
CA GLU A 121 10.10 15.92 13.81
C GLU A 121 11.29 15.41 12.99
N PRO A 122 12.32 16.24 12.73
CA PRO A 122 13.49 15.78 12.00
C PRO A 122 14.36 14.90 12.90
N SER A 123 14.70 13.72 12.42
CA SER A 123 15.60 12.78 13.10
C SER A 123 16.49 12.07 12.06
N PRO A 124 17.51 11.28 12.47
CA PRO A 124 18.29 10.47 11.54
C PRO A 124 17.43 9.52 10.68
N ASP A 125 16.27 9.11 11.20
CA ASP A 125 15.34 8.20 10.54
C ASP A 125 14.11 8.92 9.97
N HIS A 126 13.97 10.24 10.14
CA HIS A 126 12.83 11.02 9.64
C HIS A 126 13.29 12.17 8.74
N PHE A 127 13.17 11.96 7.43
CA PHE A 127 13.52 12.92 6.39
C PHE A 127 12.37 13.91 6.13
N VAL A 128 12.54 15.15 6.60
CA VAL A 128 11.55 16.22 6.43
C VAL A 128 11.99 17.18 5.32
N PHE A 129 11.14 17.35 4.29
CA PHE A 129 11.46 18.12 3.07
C PHE A 129 10.96 19.57 3.08
N TYR A 130 10.29 19.99 4.15
CA TYR A 130 9.77 21.34 4.33
C TYR A 130 10.25 21.93 5.66
N LYS A 131 10.16 23.25 5.80
CA LYS A 131 10.54 23.94 7.03
C LYS A 131 9.49 23.68 8.12
N LEU A 132 9.97 23.33 9.31
CA LEU A 132 9.15 23.20 10.52
C LEU A 132 9.26 24.49 11.36
N PRO A 133 8.25 24.81 12.20
CA PRO A 133 6.97 24.10 12.32
C PRO A 133 6.04 24.36 11.11
N TRP A 134 4.98 23.56 10.99
CA TRP A 134 3.90 23.85 10.06
C TRP A 134 3.02 24.99 10.61
N GLU A 135 2.74 26.01 9.79
CA GLU A 135 2.09 27.26 10.22
C GLU A 135 0.75 27.51 9.51
N ASN A 136 -0.02 26.45 9.21
CA ASN A 136 -1.30 26.53 8.49
C ASN A 136 -1.25 27.28 7.14
N LYS A 137 -0.09 27.25 6.49
CA LYS A 137 0.19 27.84 5.18
C LYS A 137 1.00 26.87 4.34
N ALA A 138 1.14 27.15 3.04
CA ALA A 138 1.97 26.37 2.13
C ALA A 138 3.37 26.11 2.74
N PRO A 139 3.76 24.84 2.98
CA PRO A 139 5.05 24.56 3.60
C PRO A 139 6.20 24.98 2.69
N GLU A 140 7.09 25.82 3.22
CA GLU A 140 8.27 26.24 2.46
C GLU A 140 9.27 25.08 2.32
N PRO A 141 9.84 24.86 1.12
CA PRO A 141 10.89 23.84 0.92
C PRO A 141 12.08 24.03 1.85
N ARG A 142 12.50 22.93 2.50
CA ARG A 142 13.73 22.91 3.30
C ARG A 142 14.94 22.75 2.39
N SER A 143 16.00 23.49 2.70
CA SER A 143 17.35 23.24 2.18
C SER A 143 18.18 22.76 3.37
N ALA A 144 18.76 21.57 3.29
CA ALA A 144 19.62 21.05 4.34
C ALA A 144 20.88 20.43 3.72
N PRO A 145 22.06 20.58 4.36
CA PRO A 145 23.23 19.79 4.01
C PRO A 145 22.91 18.33 4.34
N PHE A 146 22.71 17.52 3.31
CA PHE A 146 22.41 16.10 3.44
C PHE A 146 23.70 15.29 3.39
N ASP A 147 23.77 14.22 4.16
CA ASP A 147 24.91 13.32 4.15
C ASP A 147 24.81 12.37 2.95
N PHE A 148 25.78 12.45 2.02
CA PHE A 148 25.75 11.78 0.72
C PHE A 148 25.89 10.25 0.79
N HIS A 149 26.00 9.67 1.99
CA HIS A 149 26.27 8.25 2.18
C HIS A 149 25.05 7.33 1.93
N GLN A 150 23.83 7.85 1.79
CA GLN A 150 22.63 7.04 1.56
C GLN A 150 22.26 6.98 0.06
N SER A 151 21.89 5.78 -0.43
CA SER A 151 21.39 5.62 -1.80
C SER A 151 20.13 6.46 -2.02
N SER A 152 20.17 7.40 -2.96
CA SER A 152 19.07 8.32 -3.26
C SER A 152 18.42 8.06 -4.61
N ILE A 153 17.19 8.53 -4.75
CA ILE A 153 16.48 8.60 -6.02
C ILE A 153 17.19 9.59 -6.95
N LYS A 154 17.46 9.15 -8.17
CA LYS A 154 17.95 10.01 -9.25
C LYS A 154 16.78 10.81 -9.83
N LEU A 155 16.60 12.03 -9.35
CA LEU A 155 15.61 12.96 -9.88
C LEU A 155 16.01 13.43 -11.29
N PRO A 156 15.06 13.77 -12.16
CA PRO A 156 15.35 14.12 -13.56
C PRO A 156 16.30 15.32 -13.67
N TYR A 157 16.20 16.30 -12.77
CA TYR A 157 17.06 17.47 -12.76
C TYR A 157 18.52 17.18 -12.35
N CYS A 158 18.80 16.03 -11.73
CA CYS A 158 20.16 15.64 -11.36
C CYS A 158 21.03 15.30 -12.58
N ASN A 159 20.41 15.03 -13.74
CA ASN A 159 21.12 14.81 -15.00
C ASN A 159 20.88 16.01 -15.92
N ARG A 160 21.94 16.79 -16.18
CA ARG A 160 21.87 18.04 -16.95
C ARG A 160 21.27 17.86 -18.36
N SER A 161 21.65 16.81 -19.08
CA SER A 161 21.14 16.61 -20.46
C SER A 161 19.69 16.13 -20.46
N VAL A 162 19.30 15.32 -19.48
CA VAL A 162 17.89 14.92 -19.29
C VAL A 162 17.05 16.15 -18.94
N TRP A 163 17.50 16.96 -17.99
CA TRP A 163 16.77 18.14 -17.55
C TRP A 163 16.63 19.19 -18.63
N GLN A 164 17.71 19.50 -19.36
CA GLN A 164 17.66 20.44 -20.48
C GLN A 164 16.59 20.04 -21.50
N ARG A 165 16.54 18.76 -21.88
CA ARG A 165 15.51 18.22 -22.79
C ARG A 165 14.10 18.33 -22.21
N VAL A 166 13.93 18.08 -20.91
CA VAL A 166 12.63 18.23 -20.21
C VAL A 166 12.21 19.70 -20.20
N GLU A 167 13.11 20.63 -19.85
CA GLU A 167 12.83 22.07 -19.83
C GLU A 167 12.45 22.61 -21.21
N GLU A 168 13.22 22.28 -22.24
CA GLU A 168 12.95 22.69 -23.62
C GLU A 168 11.59 22.17 -24.10
N ALA A 169 11.26 20.92 -23.80
CA ALA A 169 9.97 20.33 -24.16
C ALA A 169 8.81 20.98 -23.40
N LEU A 170 8.90 21.10 -22.06
CA LEU A 170 7.82 21.60 -21.22
C LEU A 170 7.60 23.11 -21.28
N ARG A 171 8.52 23.90 -21.86
CA ARG A 171 8.29 25.32 -22.16
C ARG A 171 7.41 25.55 -23.39
N SER A 172 7.20 24.52 -24.21
CA SER A 172 6.31 24.60 -25.37
C SER A 172 4.85 24.58 -24.93
N ARG A 173 3.99 25.37 -25.57
CA ARG A 173 2.55 25.33 -25.34
C ARG A 173 1.97 24.01 -25.88
N ILE A 174 1.06 23.40 -25.12
CA ILE A 174 0.36 22.16 -25.50
C ILE A 174 -1.12 22.46 -25.66
N ASN A 175 -1.64 22.39 -26.88
CA ASN A 175 -3.01 22.79 -27.21
C ASN A 175 -3.94 21.62 -27.50
N ASN A 176 -3.40 20.41 -27.68
CA ASN A 176 -4.20 19.23 -28.03
C ASN A 176 -3.46 17.93 -27.66
N GLY A 177 -4.17 16.80 -27.75
CA GLY A 177 -3.63 15.49 -27.37
C GLY A 177 -2.43 15.02 -28.19
N ARG A 178 -2.30 15.43 -29.46
CA ARG A 178 -1.14 15.05 -30.29
C ARG A 178 0.12 15.75 -29.83
N GLU A 179 0.03 17.06 -29.57
CA GLU A 179 1.12 17.85 -29.00
C GLU A 179 1.53 17.32 -27.63
N LEU A 180 0.56 16.96 -26.78
CA LEU A 180 0.85 16.40 -25.45
C LEU A 180 1.68 15.12 -25.55
N ILE A 181 1.32 14.20 -26.44
CA ILE A 181 2.04 12.95 -26.64
C ILE A 181 3.45 13.20 -27.18
N GLU A 182 3.60 14.15 -28.10
CA GLU A 182 4.92 14.55 -28.60
C GLU A 182 5.80 15.08 -27.46
N ILE A 183 5.26 15.93 -26.59
CA ILE A 183 5.97 16.44 -25.41
C ILE A 183 6.31 15.32 -24.43
N ILE A 184 5.39 14.37 -24.13
CA ILE A 184 5.67 13.21 -23.28
C ILE A 184 6.82 12.37 -23.86
N ARG A 185 6.83 12.12 -25.17
CA ARG A 185 7.92 11.39 -25.85
C ARG A 185 9.25 12.16 -25.79
N LYS A 186 9.22 13.48 -26.02
CA LYS A 186 10.39 14.36 -25.89
C LYS A 186 10.95 14.36 -24.46
N CYS A 187 10.10 14.50 -23.44
CA CYS A 187 10.47 14.49 -22.03
C CYS A 187 11.01 13.14 -21.56
N SER A 188 10.40 12.04 -22.02
CA SER A 188 10.81 10.69 -21.65
C SER A 188 12.03 10.17 -22.42
N GLY A 189 12.27 10.71 -23.63
CA GLY A 189 13.39 10.33 -24.51
C GLY A 189 13.16 8.97 -25.16
N ARG A 190 11.88 8.56 -25.22
CA ARG A 190 11.46 7.22 -25.58
C ARG A 190 10.24 7.32 -26.51
N ASN A 191 10.12 6.37 -27.43
CA ASN A 191 8.94 6.25 -28.28
C ASN A 191 7.82 5.50 -27.53
N LEU A 192 7.18 6.19 -26.58
CA LEU A 192 6.10 5.62 -25.78
C LEU A 192 4.81 5.46 -26.60
N ASP A 193 4.10 4.35 -26.37
CA ASP A 193 2.71 4.19 -26.82
C ASP A 193 1.80 5.01 -25.89
N CYS A 194 1.04 5.92 -26.48
CA CYS A 194 0.11 6.80 -25.76
C CYS A 194 -1.28 6.81 -26.41
N ASN A 195 -1.63 5.72 -27.11
CA ASN A 195 -2.89 5.63 -27.86
C ASN A 195 -4.11 5.71 -26.95
N LEU A 196 -4.07 5.13 -25.74
CA LEU A 196 -5.20 5.19 -24.81
C LEU A 196 -5.45 6.61 -24.31
N LEU A 197 -4.36 7.31 -23.95
CA LEU A 197 -4.43 8.72 -23.58
C LEU A 197 -5.00 9.56 -24.74
N LEU A 198 -4.58 9.28 -25.98
CA LEU A 198 -5.11 9.98 -27.16
C LEU A 198 -6.62 9.71 -27.38
N GLU A 199 -7.07 8.48 -27.18
CA GLU A 199 -8.49 8.11 -27.31
C GLU A 199 -9.35 8.81 -26.26
N LEU A 200 -8.88 8.86 -25.00
CA LEU A 200 -9.53 9.60 -23.91
C LEU A 200 -9.67 11.08 -24.27
N LEU A 201 -8.59 11.71 -24.72
CA LEU A 201 -8.55 13.14 -25.06
C LEU A 201 -9.35 13.50 -26.32
N HIS A 202 -9.75 12.53 -27.15
CA HIS A 202 -10.61 12.76 -28.30
C HIS A 202 -12.10 12.50 -27.99
N GLY A 203 -12.46 12.12 -26.76
CA GLY A 203 -13.85 11.84 -26.36
C GLY A 203 -14.49 10.65 -27.10
N ARG A 204 -13.70 9.79 -27.76
CA ARG A 204 -14.22 8.77 -28.70
C ARG A 204 -14.83 7.54 -28.03
N ARG A 205 -14.64 7.36 -26.72
CA ARG A 205 -15.15 6.20 -25.98
C ARG A 205 -15.98 6.53 -24.74
N GLN A 206 -16.07 7.79 -24.33
CA GLN A 206 -16.76 8.16 -23.10
C GLN A 206 -17.64 9.39 -23.34
N ALA A 207 -18.96 9.22 -23.20
CA ALA A 207 -19.93 10.31 -23.31
C ALA A 207 -19.80 11.37 -22.21
N SER A 208 -19.02 11.11 -21.16
CA SER A 208 -18.81 12.00 -20.02
C SER A 208 -17.67 13.00 -20.20
N PHE A 209 -16.76 12.80 -21.16
CA PHE A 209 -15.69 13.77 -21.46
C PHE A 209 -16.16 14.69 -22.58
N MET A 210 -16.97 15.69 -22.22
CA MET A 210 -17.53 16.65 -23.17
C MET A 210 -16.39 17.48 -23.81
N GLU A 211 -16.59 17.95 -25.05
CA GLU A 211 -15.60 18.75 -25.78
C GLU A 211 -15.09 19.94 -24.95
N GLU A 212 -15.98 20.60 -24.20
CA GLU A 212 -15.67 21.69 -23.28
C GLU A 212 -14.73 21.29 -22.13
N GLU A 213 -14.81 20.06 -21.62
CA GLU A 213 -13.90 19.57 -20.58
C GLU A 213 -12.49 19.34 -21.13
N THR A 214 -12.40 18.88 -22.38
CA THR A 214 -11.11 18.74 -23.07
C THR A 214 -10.48 20.10 -23.33
N GLU A 215 -11.26 21.09 -23.76
CA GLU A 215 -10.78 22.46 -23.91
C GLU A 215 -10.24 23.03 -22.60
N ARG A 216 -10.99 22.90 -21.50
CA ARG A 216 -10.55 23.32 -20.16
C ARG A 216 -9.32 22.56 -19.68
N LEU A 217 -9.21 21.27 -20.00
CA LEU A 217 -8.02 20.47 -19.68
C LEU A 217 -6.76 21.09 -20.31
N PHE A 218 -6.79 21.43 -21.60
CA PHE A 218 -5.64 22.04 -22.28
C PHE A 218 -5.44 23.53 -21.97
N ALA A 219 -6.52 24.26 -21.64
CA ALA A 219 -6.44 25.66 -21.26
C ALA A 219 -5.86 25.85 -19.85
N ASP A 220 -6.28 25.01 -18.89
CA ASP A 220 -6.05 25.26 -17.46
C ASP A 220 -5.16 24.17 -16.82
N VAL A 221 -5.47 22.89 -17.04
CA VAL A 221 -4.85 21.79 -16.30
C VAL A 221 -3.46 21.42 -16.85
N ILE A 222 -3.32 21.17 -18.16
CA ILE A 222 -2.04 20.78 -18.77
C ILE A 222 -0.94 21.83 -18.55
N PRO A 223 -1.18 23.15 -18.77
CA PRO A 223 -0.18 24.16 -18.47
C PRO A 223 0.26 24.14 -17.01
N LYS A 224 -0.64 23.79 -16.08
CA LYS A 224 -0.27 23.64 -14.68
C LYS A 224 0.61 22.43 -14.43
N ILE A 225 0.28 21.27 -15.01
CA ILE A 225 1.12 20.08 -14.87
C ILE A 225 2.54 20.40 -15.39
N GLN A 226 2.66 21.16 -16.50
CA GLN A 226 3.97 21.65 -16.99
C GLN A 226 4.69 22.51 -15.95
N GLN A 227 4.00 23.50 -15.35
CA GLN A 227 4.58 24.36 -14.31
C GLN A 227 5.01 23.57 -13.06
N LEU A 228 4.18 22.65 -12.57
CA LEU A 228 4.50 21.79 -11.43
C LEU A 228 5.73 20.92 -11.72
N ALA A 229 5.81 20.36 -12.92
CA ALA A 229 6.96 19.55 -13.33
C ALA A 229 8.26 20.38 -13.36
N LEU A 230 8.21 21.59 -13.94
CA LEU A 230 9.35 22.51 -14.04
C LEU A 230 9.82 23.05 -12.68
N LYS A 231 8.92 23.22 -11.70
CA LYS A 231 9.24 23.66 -10.34
C LYS A 231 9.96 22.62 -9.48
N LEU A 232 10.16 21.40 -9.96
CA LEU A 232 10.75 20.32 -9.17
C LEU A 232 12.08 20.68 -8.49
N PRO A 233 13.06 21.33 -9.14
CA PRO A 233 14.33 21.71 -8.49
C PRO A 233 14.15 22.76 -7.38
N GLU A 234 13.13 23.60 -7.47
CA GLU A 234 12.82 24.63 -6.48
C GLU A 234 12.08 24.04 -5.27
N LEU A 235 11.25 23.02 -5.50
CA LEU A 235 10.42 22.40 -4.47
C LEU A 235 11.14 21.27 -3.73
N VAL A 236 11.90 20.43 -4.43
CA VAL A 236 12.63 19.31 -3.85
C VAL A 236 14.12 19.62 -3.91
N LYS A 237 14.60 20.34 -2.89
CA LYS A 237 15.98 20.88 -2.84
C LYS A 237 17.01 19.92 -2.27
N GLN A 238 16.59 18.73 -1.87
CA GLN A 238 17.44 17.71 -1.25
C GLN A 238 17.17 16.33 -1.91
N PRO A 239 18.15 15.42 -1.95
CA PRO A 239 17.94 14.09 -2.48
C PRO A 239 16.83 13.35 -1.73
N ILE A 240 15.99 12.61 -2.45
CA ILE A 240 15.01 11.71 -1.83
C ILE A 240 15.70 10.36 -1.55
N PRO A 241 15.83 9.91 -0.29
CA PRO A 241 16.42 8.61 0.00
C PRO A 241 15.49 7.47 -0.43
N ILE A 242 16.05 6.28 -0.63
CA ILE A 242 15.23 5.06 -0.60
C ILE A 242 14.72 4.87 0.83
N LEU A 243 13.41 4.66 0.99
CA LEU A 243 12.77 4.46 2.28
C LEU A 243 13.05 3.05 2.80
N ASN A 244 13.93 2.96 3.81
CA ASN A 244 14.29 1.70 4.49
C ASN A 244 13.42 1.49 5.74
N PRO A 245 13.37 0.27 6.29
CA PRO A 245 12.74 0.00 7.57
C PRO A 245 13.14 0.96 8.70
N GLY A 246 12.16 1.34 9.51
CA GLY A 246 12.32 2.31 10.60
C GLY A 246 12.30 3.78 10.14
N GLN A 247 12.36 4.05 8.83
CA GLN A 247 12.48 5.40 8.31
C GLN A 247 11.14 6.01 7.91
N SER A 248 11.12 7.34 7.88
CA SER A 248 9.99 8.18 7.50
C SER A 248 10.41 9.28 6.52
N ILE A 249 9.55 9.58 5.54
CA ILE A 249 9.67 10.74 4.64
C ILE A 249 8.41 11.60 4.78
N SER A 250 8.58 12.89 5.08
CA SER A 250 7.47 13.87 5.07
C SER A 250 7.67 14.92 3.99
N LEU A 251 6.68 15.02 3.10
CA LEU A 251 6.64 15.91 1.95
C LEU A 251 5.42 16.82 2.05
N SER A 252 5.55 18.08 1.61
CA SER A 252 4.36 18.91 1.38
C SER A 252 3.53 18.36 0.20
N GLN A 253 2.21 18.61 0.20
CA GLN A 253 1.35 18.24 -0.93
C GLN A 253 1.85 18.85 -2.25
N LEU A 254 2.41 20.08 -2.22
CA LEU A 254 2.97 20.73 -3.41
C LEU A 254 4.23 20.00 -3.95
N GLN A 255 5.09 19.49 -3.07
CA GLN A 255 6.21 18.64 -3.47
C GLN A 255 5.73 17.33 -4.10
N VAL A 256 4.71 16.69 -3.50
CA VAL A 256 4.08 15.49 -4.06
C VAL A 256 3.50 15.77 -5.45
N ALA A 257 2.77 16.88 -5.63
CA ALA A 257 2.23 17.28 -6.91
C ALA A 257 3.30 17.48 -8.00
N SER A 258 4.43 18.11 -7.65
CA SER A 258 5.56 18.27 -8.57
C SER A 258 6.22 16.95 -8.97
N LEU A 259 6.34 16.00 -8.04
CA LEU A 259 6.82 14.65 -8.31
C LEU A 259 5.86 13.89 -9.23
N LEU A 260 4.55 13.95 -8.98
CA LEU A 260 3.54 13.30 -9.82
C LEU A 260 3.42 13.96 -11.21
N ALA A 261 3.63 15.27 -11.33
CA ALA A 261 3.69 15.94 -12.63
C ALA A 261 4.88 15.45 -13.47
N ASN A 262 6.03 15.19 -12.83
CA ASN A 262 7.19 14.57 -13.48
C ASN A 262 6.92 13.11 -13.88
N ALA A 263 6.19 12.36 -13.05
CA ALA A 263 5.72 11.01 -13.37
C ALA A 263 4.77 10.98 -14.57
N PHE A 264 3.86 11.95 -14.67
CA PHE A 264 2.96 12.15 -15.81
C PHE A 264 3.74 12.36 -17.12
N PHE A 265 4.74 13.24 -17.14
CA PHE A 265 5.60 13.43 -18.32
C PHE A 265 6.67 12.34 -18.50
N CYS A 266 6.64 11.29 -17.68
CA CYS A 266 7.53 10.15 -17.75
C CYS A 266 9.03 10.52 -17.69
N THR A 267 9.38 11.53 -16.88
CA THR A 267 10.74 12.12 -16.81
C THR A 267 11.70 11.30 -15.95
N PHE A 268 11.20 10.47 -15.04
CA PHE A 268 12.05 9.61 -14.23
C PHE A 268 12.72 8.54 -15.10
N ALA A 269 13.95 8.16 -14.74
CA ALA A 269 14.66 7.08 -15.41
C ALA A 269 13.82 5.80 -15.39
N SER A 270 13.81 5.06 -16.51
CA SER A 270 13.10 3.79 -16.60
C SER A 270 13.62 2.82 -15.55
N ARG A 271 12.71 2.20 -14.82
CA ARG A 271 13.00 1.14 -13.86
C ARG A 271 12.60 -0.19 -14.49
N LYS A 272 13.33 -1.25 -14.16
CA LYS A 272 12.89 -2.62 -14.38
C LYS A 272 12.52 -3.16 -13.01
N ARG A 273 11.23 -3.37 -12.74
CA ARG A 273 10.69 -3.77 -11.42
C ARG A 273 11.49 -4.90 -10.76
N ASN A 274 11.79 -5.97 -11.50
CA ASN A 274 12.53 -7.13 -10.99
C ASN A 274 14.04 -6.90 -10.78
N VAL A 275 14.62 -5.88 -11.42
CA VAL A 275 16.04 -5.54 -11.26
C VAL A 275 16.22 -4.53 -10.14
N ASN A 276 15.39 -3.50 -10.14
CA ASN A 276 15.47 -2.42 -9.16
C ASN A 276 14.79 -2.74 -7.83
N HIS A 277 13.90 -3.75 -7.80
CA HIS A 277 13.07 -4.09 -6.65
C HIS A 277 12.22 -2.89 -6.17
N MET A 278 11.74 -2.09 -7.14
CA MET A 278 10.97 -0.86 -6.94
C MET A 278 9.71 -0.89 -7.81
N PRO A 279 8.59 -0.30 -7.36
CA PRO A 279 7.43 -0.06 -8.18
C PRO A 279 7.73 0.85 -9.38
N ASP A 280 6.84 0.79 -10.37
CA ASP A 280 6.80 1.78 -11.45
C ASP A 280 6.33 3.13 -10.91
N ILE A 281 6.82 4.21 -11.50
CA ILE A 281 6.45 5.58 -11.13
C ILE A 281 5.99 6.41 -12.33
N ASN A 282 6.52 6.16 -13.53
CA ASN A 282 6.10 6.86 -14.74
C ASN A 282 4.73 6.35 -15.21
N PHE A 283 3.87 7.24 -15.69
CA PHE A 283 2.48 6.94 -16.03
C PHE A 283 2.30 6.20 -17.37
N GLN A 284 3.40 5.80 -18.02
CA GLN A 284 3.37 5.16 -19.33
C GLN A 284 2.44 3.94 -19.43
N GLY A 285 2.24 3.18 -18.34
CA GLY A 285 1.34 2.03 -18.35
C GLY A 285 -0.15 2.40 -18.37
N LEU A 286 -0.51 3.64 -17.99
CA LEU A 286 -1.85 4.19 -18.13
C LEU A 286 -2.12 4.73 -19.54
N TYR A 287 -1.08 5.07 -20.30
CA TYR A 287 -1.24 5.66 -21.65
C TYR A 287 -1.37 4.62 -22.75
N TYR A 288 -0.97 3.38 -22.45
CA TYR A 288 -0.91 2.27 -23.38
C TYR A 288 -2.30 1.71 -23.71
N LEU A 289 -2.58 1.52 -25.00
CA LEU A 289 -3.77 0.78 -25.46
C LEU A 289 -3.38 -0.67 -25.79
N PRO A 290 -3.85 -1.68 -25.03
CA PRO A 290 -3.59 -3.08 -25.32
C PRO A 290 -4.16 -3.50 -26.68
N ARG A 291 -3.44 -4.36 -27.40
CA ARG A 291 -3.90 -4.93 -28.70
C ARG A 291 -4.82 -6.16 -28.55
N GLY A 292 -5.05 -6.61 -27.32
CA GLY A 292 -5.85 -7.78 -26.99
C GLY A 292 -6.96 -7.42 -26.01
N ASP A 293 -6.95 -8.05 -24.83
CA ASP A 293 -7.94 -7.82 -23.78
C ASP A 293 -8.15 -6.32 -23.48
N GLN A 294 -9.38 -5.85 -23.68
CA GLN A 294 -9.81 -4.47 -23.48
C GLN A 294 -10.45 -4.27 -22.09
N SER A 295 -10.55 -5.32 -21.25
CA SER A 295 -11.23 -5.28 -19.95
C SER A 295 -10.72 -4.18 -19.01
N HIS A 296 -9.45 -3.79 -19.15
CA HIS A 296 -8.78 -2.77 -18.34
C HIS A 296 -8.69 -1.39 -19.00
N VAL A 297 -9.14 -1.27 -20.26
CA VAL A 297 -9.07 0.00 -21.01
C VAL A 297 -9.95 1.05 -20.35
N GLU A 298 -11.18 0.67 -20.03
CA GLU A 298 -12.13 1.57 -19.39
C GLU A 298 -11.62 2.02 -18.02
N SER A 299 -11.25 1.07 -17.14
CA SER A 299 -10.75 1.43 -15.82
C SER A 299 -9.48 2.29 -15.86
N ASN A 300 -8.60 2.13 -16.86
CA ASN A 300 -7.48 3.04 -17.07
C ASN A 300 -7.88 4.45 -17.49
N MET A 301 -8.89 4.61 -18.35
CA MET A 301 -9.46 5.92 -18.69
C MET A 301 -10.01 6.61 -17.43
N GLN A 302 -10.70 5.85 -16.58
CA GLN A 302 -11.31 6.36 -15.34
C GLN A 302 -10.23 6.75 -14.32
N LYS A 303 -9.14 5.98 -14.19
CA LYS A 303 -7.98 6.37 -13.38
C LYS A 303 -7.30 7.65 -13.89
N LEU A 304 -7.19 7.83 -15.22
CA LEU A 304 -6.68 9.07 -15.81
C LEU A 304 -7.59 10.26 -15.46
N GLN A 305 -8.92 10.08 -15.44
CA GLN A 305 -9.86 11.12 -14.99
C GLN A 305 -9.65 11.49 -13.52
N CYS A 306 -9.45 10.51 -12.63
CA CYS A 306 -9.09 10.79 -11.24
C CYS A 306 -7.81 11.64 -11.13
N LEU A 307 -6.78 11.30 -11.92
CA LEU A 307 -5.50 12.03 -11.94
C LEU A 307 -5.65 13.45 -12.49
N PHE A 308 -6.45 13.67 -13.52
CA PHE A 308 -6.75 15.01 -14.02
C PHE A 308 -7.54 15.84 -13.01
N SER A 309 -8.52 15.24 -12.32
CA SER A 309 -9.25 15.89 -11.23
C SER A 309 -8.31 16.30 -10.09
N TYR A 310 -7.35 15.45 -9.71
CA TYR A 310 -6.30 15.79 -8.75
C TYR A 310 -5.47 17.01 -9.20
N PHE A 311 -4.92 17.01 -10.41
CA PHE A 311 -4.12 18.14 -10.91
C PHE A 311 -4.93 19.43 -11.06
N ARG A 312 -6.21 19.33 -11.39
CA ARG A 312 -7.13 20.46 -11.42
C ARG A 312 -7.33 21.05 -10.02
N LYS A 313 -7.60 20.19 -9.03
CA LYS A 313 -7.93 20.61 -7.66
C LYS A 313 -6.74 21.15 -6.89
N ILE A 314 -5.58 20.49 -6.99
CA ILE A 314 -4.34 20.88 -6.28
C ILE A 314 -3.86 22.29 -6.66
N ASP A 315 -4.35 22.83 -7.78
CA ASP A 315 -3.99 24.14 -8.30
C ASP A 315 -5.14 25.15 -8.24
N LEU A 316 -6.19 24.92 -9.04
CA LEU A 316 -7.20 25.93 -9.34
C LEU A 316 -8.16 26.18 -8.19
N GLU A 317 -8.36 25.17 -7.32
CA GLU A 317 -9.37 25.23 -6.26
C GLU A 317 -8.75 25.43 -4.87
N LEU A 318 -7.55 24.90 -4.64
CA LEU A 318 -6.85 25.05 -3.35
C LEU A 318 -5.96 26.30 -3.27
N GLY A 319 -5.64 26.94 -4.41
CA GLY A 319 -4.70 28.06 -4.49
C GLY A 319 -3.26 27.62 -4.21
N GLU A 320 -2.92 27.41 -2.94
CA GLU A 320 -1.66 26.81 -2.51
C GLU A 320 -1.92 25.67 -1.49
N PRO A 321 -1.69 24.40 -1.86
CA PRO A 321 -1.83 23.28 -0.95
C PRO A 321 -0.97 23.45 0.29
N ASN A 322 -1.61 23.50 1.46
CA ASN A 322 -0.93 23.71 2.73
C ASN A 322 -0.66 22.40 3.49
N GLY A 323 -1.01 21.24 2.95
CA GLY A 323 -0.87 19.98 3.66
C GLY A 323 0.49 19.30 3.57
N VAL A 324 0.63 18.26 4.38
CA VAL A 324 1.79 17.37 4.45
C VAL A 324 1.33 15.92 4.32
N VAL A 325 2.11 15.11 3.61
CA VAL A 325 1.96 13.66 3.53
C VAL A 325 3.21 13.01 4.10
N THR A 326 3.04 12.02 4.99
CA THR A 326 4.14 11.28 5.61
C THR A 326 4.04 9.81 5.26
N PHE A 327 5.16 9.25 4.83
CA PHE A 327 5.34 7.83 4.52
C PHE A 327 6.29 7.24 5.54
N HIS A 328 5.86 6.23 6.29
CA HIS A 328 6.65 5.54 7.28
C HIS A 328 6.76 4.06 6.90
N ARG A 329 7.99 3.54 6.74
CA ARG A 329 8.23 2.12 6.48
C ARG A 329 8.61 1.46 7.79
N ARG A 330 7.77 0.54 8.25
CA ARG A 330 7.92 -0.15 9.51
C ARG A 330 8.39 -1.57 9.27
N GLU A 331 9.18 -2.10 10.20
CA GLU A 331 9.55 -3.52 10.26
C GLU A 331 9.35 -4.05 11.68
N VAL A 332 8.90 -5.28 11.78
CA VAL A 332 8.84 -6.03 13.04
C VAL A 332 10.18 -6.71 13.27
N GLN A 333 10.94 -6.23 14.26
CA GLN A 333 12.16 -6.91 14.70
C GLN A 333 11.80 -8.23 15.40
N ASP A 334 11.00 -8.14 16.45
CA ASP A 334 10.56 -9.29 17.25
C ASP A 334 9.08 -9.60 17.01
N SER A 335 8.83 -10.77 16.42
CA SER A 335 7.48 -11.27 16.19
C SER A 335 6.87 -11.78 17.50
N PRO A 336 5.58 -11.54 17.77
CA PRO A 336 4.92 -12.11 18.94
C PRO A 336 4.99 -13.64 18.96
N GLN A 337 5.16 -14.23 20.14
CA GLN A 337 4.93 -15.66 20.34
C GLN A 337 3.41 -15.90 20.40
N TRP A 338 2.79 -16.00 19.22
CA TRP A 338 1.34 -15.99 19.06
C TRP A 338 0.61 -17.02 19.94
N ASN A 339 1.15 -18.22 20.06
CA ASN A 339 0.61 -19.34 20.84
C ASN A 339 0.70 -19.15 22.37
N GLU A 340 1.52 -18.20 22.83
CA GLU A 340 1.75 -17.89 24.24
C GLU A 340 1.09 -16.57 24.66
N SER A 341 0.54 -15.80 23.71
CA SER A 341 -0.09 -14.51 24.02
C SER A 341 -1.29 -14.67 24.97
N THR A 342 -1.26 -13.88 26.04
CA THR A 342 -2.33 -13.79 27.04
C THR A 342 -3.24 -12.59 26.82
N LYS A 343 -3.02 -11.82 25.74
CA LYS A 343 -3.82 -10.62 25.46
C LYS A 343 -5.27 -11.02 25.13
N PRO A 344 -6.27 -10.27 25.64
CA PRO A 344 -7.68 -10.55 25.37
C PRO A 344 -8.04 -10.20 23.93
N ILE A 345 -9.03 -10.89 23.36
CA ILE A 345 -9.63 -10.52 22.08
C ILE A 345 -10.34 -9.16 22.21
N LYS A 346 -10.06 -8.24 21.27
CA LYS A 346 -10.60 -6.87 21.23
C LYS A 346 -11.99 -6.79 20.58
N ARG A 347 -12.59 -5.59 20.58
CA ARG A 347 -13.93 -5.38 20.02
C ARG A 347 -13.90 -5.52 18.50
N LEU A 348 -15.01 -6.01 17.94
CA LEU A 348 -15.21 -6.20 16.51
C LEU A 348 -16.55 -5.59 16.11
N HIS A 349 -16.53 -4.75 15.08
CA HIS A 349 -17.72 -4.40 14.31
C HIS A 349 -17.59 -5.00 12.91
N ILE A 350 -18.66 -5.62 12.40
CA ILE A 350 -18.73 -6.19 11.06
C ILE A 350 -19.85 -5.48 10.30
N SER A 351 -19.49 -4.78 9.22
CA SER A 351 -20.43 -4.10 8.36
C SER A 351 -20.57 -4.81 7.01
N ARG A 352 -21.81 -4.92 6.55
CA ARG A 352 -22.13 -5.43 5.20
C ARG A 352 -21.98 -4.35 4.13
N THR A 353 -22.23 -3.11 4.52
CA THR A 353 -22.33 -1.93 3.67
C THR A 353 -21.25 -0.93 4.05
N GLY A 354 -21.04 0.06 3.20
CA GLY A 354 -19.97 1.03 3.41
C GLY A 354 -18.61 0.51 2.98
N THR A 355 -17.62 1.39 3.05
CA THR A 355 -16.27 1.15 2.56
C THR A 355 -15.23 1.62 3.58
N ILE A 356 -14.00 1.19 3.39
CA ILE A 356 -12.90 1.54 4.30
C ILE A 356 -12.62 3.05 4.24
N GLU A 357 -12.68 3.64 3.06
CA GLU A 357 -12.42 5.05 2.80
C GLU A 357 -13.52 5.98 3.32
N ASP A 358 -14.79 5.63 3.13
CA ASP A 358 -15.91 6.51 3.49
C ASP A 358 -16.29 6.35 4.97
N ASP A 359 -16.33 5.12 5.47
CA ASP A 359 -16.83 4.82 6.82
C ASP A 359 -15.72 4.65 7.86
N GLY A 360 -14.46 4.45 7.42
CA GLY A 360 -13.28 4.31 8.27
C GLY A 360 -12.63 5.63 8.67
N THR A 361 -13.37 6.74 8.69
CA THR A 361 -12.84 8.04 9.13
C THR A 361 -12.29 7.95 10.56
N TYR A 362 -11.11 8.53 10.81
CA TYR A 362 -10.35 8.46 12.07
C TYR A 362 -9.93 7.04 12.51
N MET A 363 -9.90 6.09 11.58
CA MET A 363 -9.34 4.76 11.78
C MET A 363 -8.03 4.59 11.00
N LEU A 364 -7.29 3.54 11.32
CA LEU A 364 -6.21 3.05 10.48
C LEU A 364 -6.83 2.25 9.32
N GLN A 365 -6.87 2.86 8.14
CA GLN A 365 -7.52 2.34 6.95
C GLN A 365 -6.58 1.39 6.19
N MET A 366 -6.99 0.14 6.04
CA MET A 366 -6.15 -0.88 5.43
C MET A 366 -6.20 -0.82 3.89
N ASP A 367 -5.02 -0.76 3.29
CA ASP A 367 -4.78 -0.97 1.87
C ASP A 367 -4.35 -2.44 1.65
N PHE A 368 -5.12 -3.16 0.83
CA PHE A 368 -4.90 -4.57 0.49
C PHE A 368 -3.81 -4.69 -0.57
N ALA A 369 -2.62 -4.29 -0.17
CA ALA A 369 -1.53 -3.97 -1.07
C ALA A 369 -0.95 -5.17 -1.82
N ASN A 370 -0.29 -4.88 -2.94
CA ASN A 370 0.77 -5.72 -3.47
C ASN A 370 2.07 -5.47 -2.68
N LYS A 371 2.99 -6.45 -2.65
CA LYS A 371 4.31 -6.25 -2.03
C LYS A 371 5.10 -5.09 -2.66
N TYR A 372 4.82 -4.75 -3.91
CA TYR A 372 5.21 -3.48 -4.49
C TYR A 372 4.06 -2.49 -4.33
N LEU A 373 4.24 -1.50 -3.46
CA LEU A 373 3.23 -0.48 -3.15
C LEU A 373 2.58 0.09 -4.42
N GLY A 374 1.25 0.23 -4.39
CA GLY A 374 0.43 0.72 -5.49
C GLY A 374 0.12 -0.33 -6.56
N GLY A 375 0.62 -1.56 -6.42
CA GLY A 375 0.24 -2.70 -7.26
C GLY A 375 0.35 -2.43 -8.75
N GLY A 376 -0.81 -2.42 -9.42
CA GLY A 376 -1.00 -2.13 -10.82
C GLY A 376 -1.61 -0.76 -11.10
N VAL A 377 -1.54 0.21 -10.18
CA VAL A 377 -2.25 1.51 -10.31
C VAL A 377 -1.85 2.24 -11.57
N LEU A 378 -0.56 2.22 -11.91
CA LEU A 378 -0.01 2.82 -13.15
C LEU A 378 -0.03 1.86 -14.35
N GLY A 379 -0.84 0.81 -14.29
CA GLY A 379 -0.98 -0.23 -15.31
C GLY A 379 -2.41 -0.79 -15.32
N GLN A 380 -2.58 -2.11 -15.41
CA GLN A 380 -3.90 -2.75 -15.58
C GLN A 380 -4.66 -3.03 -14.27
N GLY A 381 -4.04 -2.84 -13.10
CA GLY A 381 -4.70 -3.08 -11.82
C GLY A 381 -5.83 -2.08 -11.56
N CYS A 382 -6.96 -2.55 -11.06
CA CYS A 382 -8.09 -1.71 -10.67
C CYS A 382 -8.94 -2.39 -9.58
N VAL A 383 -8.29 -2.95 -8.56
CA VAL A 383 -8.97 -3.49 -7.37
C VAL A 383 -8.78 -2.52 -6.20
N GLN A 384 -9.00 -2.97 -4.97
CA GLN A 384 -9.04 -2.07 -3.80
C GLN A 384 -7.81 -1.15 -3.65
N GLU A 385 -6.59 -1.66 -3.80
CA GLU A 385 -5.34 -0.85 -3.72
C GLU A 385 -5.32 0.22 -4.82
N GLU A 386 -5.52 -0.17 -6.08
CA GLU A 386 -5.39 0.77 -7.20
C GLU A 386 -6.52 1.81 -7.22
N ILE A 387 -7.74 1.42 -6.81
CA ILE A 387 -8.86 2.36 -6.66
C ILE A 387 -8.51 3.39 -5.57
N ARG A 388 -8.00 2.94 -4.42
CA ARG A 388 -7.59 3.86 -3.34
C ARG A 388 -6.50 4.83 -3.80
N PHE A 389 -5.51 4.36 -4.56
CA PHE A 389 -4.45 5.22 -5.10
C PHE A 389 -4.95 6.13 -6.23
N ALA A 390 -6.00 5.75 -6.98
CA ALA A 390 -6.60 6.61 -7.99
C ALA A 390 -7.38 7.77 -7.35
N ILE A 391 -8.20 7.51 -6.32
CA ILE A 391 -8.98 8.56 -5.66
C ILE A 391 -8.16 9.41 -4.67
N CYS A 392 -7.04 8.88 -4.17
CA CYS A 392 -6.04 9.58 -3.36
C CYS A 392 -4.64 9.58 -4.03
N PRO A 393 -4.41 10.31 -5.15
CA PRO A 393 -3.17 10.19 -5.94
C PRO A 393 -1.86 10.47 -5.21
N GLU A 394 -1.91 11.19 -4.09
CA GLU A 394 -0.73 11.46 -3.26
C GLU A 394 -0.07 10.17 -2.74
N LEU A 395 -0.83 9.07 -2.61
CA LEU A 395 -0.30 7.75 -2.26
C LEU A 395 0.72 7.23 -3.28
N ILE A 396 0.56 7.56 -4.56
CA ILE A 396 1.44 7.15 -5.66
C ILE A 396 2.88 7.66 -5.47
N ALA A 397 3.07 8.76 -4.73
CA ALA A 397 4.42 9.25 -4.43
C ALA A 397 5.27 8.22 -3.67
N GLY A 398 4.65 7.35 -2.85
CA GLY A 398 5.32 6.24 -2.17
C GLY A 398 6.02 5.28 -3.13
N CYS A 399 5.48 5.09 -4.34
CA CYS A 399 6.06 4.23 -5.38
C CYS A 399 7.45 4.72 -5.84
N LEU A 400 7.75 6.02 -5.66
CA LEU A 400 9.01 6.61 -6.09
C LEU A 400 10.19 6.10 -5.25
N PHE A 401 10.01 5.93 -3.94
CA PHE A 401 11.09 5.72 -2.97
C PHE A 401 10.95 4.45 -2.11
N SER A 402 9.83 3.73 -2.19
CA SER A 402 9.64 2.47 -1.46
C SER A 402 10.06 1.26 -2.29
N LYS A 403 11.08 0.53 -1.84
CA LYS A 403 11.37 -0.83 -2.35
C LYS A 403 10.25 -1.79 -2.00
N VAL A 404 10.20 -2.93 -2.71
CA VAL A 404 9.34 -4.07 -2.40
C VAL A 404 9.34 -4.36 -0.89
N MET A 405 8.15 -4.55 -0.31
CA MET A 405 7.96 -4.92 1.09
C MET A 405 8.39 -6.37 1.33
N LEU A 406 9.12 -6.59 2.42
CA LEU A 406 9.48 -7.90 2.94
C LEU A 406 8.42 -8.41 3.91
N GLU A 407 8.51 -9.68 4.32
CA GLU A 407 7.46 -10.38 5.07
C GLU A 407 7.07 -9.74 6.40
N LYS A 408 7.98 -9.01 7.04
CA LYS A 408 7.77 -8.35 8.34
C LYS A 408 7.61 -6.83 8.25
N GLU A 409 7.43 -6.31 7.04
CA GLU A 409 7.35 -4.87 6.80
C GLU A 409 5.93 -4.39 6.49
N ALA A 410 5.65 -3.13 6.78
CA ALA A 410 4.44 -2.44 6.37
C ALA A 410 4.78 -0.99 6.00
N ILE A 411 3.93 -0.35 5.18
CA ILE A 411 4.06 1.08 4.88
C ILE A 411 2.82 1.80 5.39
N ILE A 412 3.03 2.77 6.28
CA ILE A 412 1.98 3.63 6.83
C ILE A 412 2.07 4.98 6.11
N ILE A 413 0.94 5.48 5.62
CA ILE A 413 0.86 6.76 4.90
C ILE A 413 -0.18 7.63 5.60
N CYS A 414 0.25 8.76 6.17
CA CYS A 414 -0.62 9.72 6.85
C CYS A 414 -0.72 11.03 6.08
N GLY A 415 -1.94 11.57 6.00
CA GLY A 415 -2.20 12.89 5.43
C GLY A 415 -2.54 12.95 3.95
N ALA A 416 -2.62 11.81 3.26
CA ALA A 416 -3.03 11.75 1.86
C ALA A 416 -4.52 12.12 1.71
N GLN A 417 -4.80 13.06 0.82
CA GLN A 417 -6.14 13.61 0.59
C GLN A 417 -6.92 12.79 -0.46
N GLN A 418 -8.24 12.69 -0.28
CA GLN A 418 -9.13 12.18 -1.34
C GLN A 418 -9.59 13.32 -2.26
N PHE A 419 -9.53 13.07 -3.57
CA PHE A 419 -9.85 14.06 -4.61
C PHE A 419 -11.09 13.71 -5.42
N CYS A 420 -11.46 12.43 -5.47
CA CYS A 420 -12.57 11.95 -6.28
C CYS A 420 -13.51 11.04 -5.49
N LYS A 421 -14.79 11.05 -5.87
CA LYS A 421 -15.72 9.96 -5.63
C LYS A 421 -15.71 9.01 -6.82
N TYR A 422 -16.17 7.79 -6.61
CA TYR A 422 -16.18 6.75 -7.62
C TYR A 422 -17.36 5.81 -7.42
N ASP A 423 -17.67 5.05 -8.47
CA ASP A 423 -18.55 3.88 -8.40
C ASP A 423 -17.87 2.68 -9.06
N GLY A 424 -18.42 1.49 -8.85
CA GLY A 424 -17.93 0.25 -9.45
C GLY A 424 -16.60 -0.26 -8.88
N TYR A 425 -16.11 -1.36 -9.45
CA TYR A 425 -14.91 -2.06 -8.98
C TYR A 425 -14.32 -2.90 -10.11
N GLY A 426 -12.98 -3.03 -10.19
CA GLY A 426 -12.38 -3.81 -11.26
C GLY A 426 -12.59 -3.16 -12.63
N SER A 427 -13.17 -3.91 -13.56
CA SER A 427 -13.51 -3.41 -14.90
C SER A 427 -14.67 -2.43 -14.92
N SER A 428 -15.53 -2.39 -13.88
CA SER A 428 -16.66 -1.47 -13.79
C SER A 428 -16.35 -0.18 -13.03
N PHE A 429 -15.10 0.00 -12.56
CA PHE A 429 -14.67 1.22 -11.87
C PHE A 429 -14.92 2.45 -12.73
N GLN A 430 -15.57 3.47 -12.17
CA GLN A 430 -15.88 4.73 -12.83
C GLN A 430 -15.60 5.91 -11.90
N TRP A 431 -14.97 6.94 -12.45
CA TRP A 431 -14.91 8.24 -11.80
C TRP A 431 -16.33 8.84 -11.75
N GLU A 432 -16.77 9.27 -10.56
CA GLU A 432 -18.12 9.79 -10.38
C GLU A 432 -18.12 11.33 -10.36
N SER A 433 -17.36 11.92 -9.43
CA SER A 433 -17.32 13.37 -9.22
C SER A 433 -16.12 13.81 -8.39
N ASN A 434 -15.88 15.12 -8.30
CA ASN A 434 -14.89 15.68 -7.39
C ASN A 434 -15.31 15.45 -5.92
N PHE A 435 -14.34 15.17 -5.06
CA PHE A 435 -14.54 15.05 -3.62
C PHE A 435 -13.94 16.25 -2.89
N ASN A 436 -14.70 16.84 -1.96
CA ASN A 436 -14.20 17.87 -1.07
C ASN A 436 -13.90 17.29 0.30
N ASP A 437 -12.63 16.91 0.49
CA ASP A 437 -12.15 16.37 1.75
C ASP A 437 -12.09 17.47 2.82
N VAL A 438 -13.01 17.39 3.78
CA VAL A 438 -13.12 18.32 4.91
C VAL A 438 -12.46 17.77 6.18
N THR A 439 -11.70 16.67 6.06
CA THR A 439 -11.03 16.04 7.21
C THR A 439 -10.09 17.06 7.87
N PRO A 440 -10.11 17.18 9.21
CA PRO A 440 -9.19 18.06 9.91
C PRO A 440 -7.73 17.68 9.70
N ARG A 441 -6.83 18.64 9.89
CA ARG A 441 -5.38 18.41 9.91
C ARG A 441 -4.86 18.31 11.35
N ASP A 442 -3.82 17.52 11.53
CA ASP A 442 -3.07 17.47 12.79
C ASP A 442 -2.07 18.64 12.91
N SER A 443 -1.33 18.69 14.01
CA SER A 443 -0.33 19.74 14.30
C SER A 443 0.84 19.80 13.30
N SER A 444 1.01 18.76 12.47
CA SER A 444 2.06 18.67 11.45
C SER A 444 1.55 18.99 10.05
N GLY A 445 0.28 19.37 9.90
CA GLY A 445 -0.35 19.69 8.62
C GLY A 445 -0.81 18.45 7.83
N ARG A 446 -0.76 17.25 8.42
CA ARG A 446 -1.28 16.03 7.79
C ARG A 446 -2.79 15.99 7.96
N LEU A 447 -3.56 15.64 6.94
CA LEU A 447 -4.95 15.26 7.16
C LEU A 447 -5.01 14.09 8.16
N CYS A 448 -6.01 14.08 9.03
CA CYS A 448 -6.27 13.02 10.01
C CYS A 448 -6.80 11.73 9.35
N VAL A 449 -6.08 11.27 8.32
CA VAL A 449 -6.29 10.05 7.53
C VAL A 449 -4.99 9.24 7.62
N SER A 450 -5.13 7.96 7.97
CA SER A 450 -3.99 7.05 8.07
C SER A 450 -4.28 5.79 7.26
N VAL A 451 -3.46 5.52 6.24
CA VAL A 451 -3.54 4.32 5.40
C VAL A 451 -2.41 3.39 5.77
N VAL A 452 -2.66 2.07 5.82
CA VAL A 452 -1.62 1.06 6.03
C VAL A 452 -1.63 0.03 4.91
N ALA A 453 -0.53 -0.04 4.15
CA ALA A 453 -0.34 -0.97 3.05
C ALA A 453 0.26 -2.29 3.55
N LEU A 454 -0.47 -3.38 3.31
CA LEU A 454 -0.12 -4.74 3.73
C LEU A 454 -0.33 -5.75 2.61
N ASP A 455 0.72 -6.46 2.20
CA ASP A 455 0.62 -7.49 1.18
C ASP A 455 0.31 -8.86 1.77
N ALA A 456 -0.74 -9.54 1.28
CA ALA A 456 -1.07 -10.92 1.66
C ALA A 456 -0.32 -11.95 0.79
N ILE A 457 -0.22 -13.19 1.26
CA ILE A 457 0.32 -14.29 0.45
C ILE A 457 -0.70 -14.66 -0.63
N PRO A 458 -0.31 -14.76 -1.92
CA PRO A 458 -1.16 -15.32 -2.96
C PRO A 458 -1.21 -16.86 -2.88
N PHE A 459 -2.42 -17.43 -2.77
CA PHE A 459 -2.67 -18.87 -2.69
C PHE A 459 -3.30 -19.44 -3.97
N TYR A 460 -2.72 -19.13 -5.13
CA TYR A 460 -3.19 -19.62 -6.43
C TYR A 460 -3.20 -21.16 -6.49
N GLY A 461 -4.37 -21.76 -6.72
CA GLY A 461 -4.54 -23.22 -6.91
C GLY A 461 -4.19 -24.11 -5.69
N ARG A 462 -3.78 -23.54 -4.56
CA ARG A 462 -3.35 -24.28 -3.35
C ARG A 462 -3.95 -23.70 -2.08
N LYS A 463 -5.26 -23.46 -2.10
CA LYS A 463 -6.01 -22.80 -1.02
C LYS A 463 -5.81 -23.44 0.35
N SER A 464 -5.60 -24.75 0.47
CA SER A 464 -5.39 -25.40 1.77
C SER A 464 -4.10 -24.99 2.49
N ARG A 465 -3.06 -24.53 1.77
CA ARG A 465 -1.77 -24.15 2.36
C ARG A 465 -1.85 -22.95 3.28
N GLN A 466 -2.86 -22.09 3.12
CA GLN A 466 -3.03 -20.92 4.00
C GLN A 466 -3.23 -21.28 5.47
N TYR A 467 -3.61 -22.54 5.76
CA TYR A 467 -3.79 -23.09 7.09
C TYR A 467 -2.52 -23.73 7.68
N GLU A 468 -1.41 -23.76 6.92
CA GLU A 468 -0.11 -24.16 7.45
C GLU A 468 0.40 -23.10 8.43
N VAL A 469 0.97 -23.54 9.55
CA VAL A 469 1.44 -22.67 10.64
C VAL A 469 2.33 -21.54 10.13
N GLY A 470 3.33 -21.86 9.28
CA GLY A 470 4.23 -20.83 8.73
C GLY A 470 3.52 -19.77 7.88
N ASN A 471 2.48 -20.14 7.14
CA ASN A 471 1.70 -19.18 6.36
C ASN A 471 0.80 -18.34 7.26
N MET A 472 0.18 -18.94 8.30
CA MET A 472 -0.58 -18.18 9.29
C MET A 472 0.30 -17.20 10.08
N ASP A 473 1.49 -17.64 10.53
CA ASP A 473 2.49 -16.80 11.19
C ASP A 473 2.90 -15.62 10.32
N ARG A 474 3.17 -15.85 9.03
CA ARG A 474 3.52 -14.79 8.08
C ARG A 474 2.43 -13.74 7.99
N GLU A 475 1.17 -14.15 7.79
CA GLU A 475 0.05 -13.22 7.67
C GLU A 475 -0.23 -12.46 8.98
N LEU A 476 -0.08 -13.13 10.14
CA LEU A 476 -0.17 -12.51 11.45
C LEU A 476 0.93 -11.48 11.66
N ASN A 477 2.19 -11.83 11.35
CA ASN A 477 3.33 -10.93 11.50
C ASN A 477 3.25 -9.72 10.57
N LYS A 478 2.73 -9.91 9.35
CA LYS A 478 2.46 -8.83 8.39
C LYS A 478 1.39 -7.87 8.94
N ALA A 479 0.24 -8.40 9.37
CA ALA A 479 -0.83 -7.59 9.96
C ALA A 479 -0.36 -6.88 11.24
N PHE A 480 0.40 -7.58 12.09
CA PHE A 480 1.02 -7.01 13.28
C PHE A 480 1.93 -5.84 12.93
N ALA A 481 2.81 -5.96 11.93
CA ALA A 481 3.65 -4.87 11.45
C ALA A 481 2.84 -3.61 11.16
N GLY A 482 1.74 -3.75 10.41
CA GLY A 482 0.86 -2.61 10.10
C GLY A 482 0.13 -2.05 11.31
N PHE A 483 -0.27 -2.90 12.25
CA PHE A 483 -1.15 -2.51 13.36
C PHE A 483 -0.42 -2.06 14.62
N MET A 484 0.91 -2.18 14.71
CA MET A 484 1.66 -1.63 15.85
C MET A 484 1.33 -0.12 16.04
N VAL A 485 1.37 0.31 17.30
CA VAL A 485 1.18 1.71 17.70
C VAL A 485 2.56 2.30 17.95
N ASP A 486 2.91 3.36 17.23
CA ASP A 486 4.18 4.05 17.47
C ASP A 486 4.14 4.80 18.80
N GLU A 487 5.32 4.99 19.41
CA GLU A 487 5.44 5.78 20.62
C GLU A 487 4.91 7.21 20.38
N GLY A 488 4.03 7.68 21.26
CA GLY A 488 3.38 8.99 21.12
C GLY A 488 2.22 9.05 20.11
N ALA A 489 1.86 7.93 19.46
CA ALA A 489 0.68 7.83 18.60
C ALA A 489 -0.53 7.26 19.34
N GLU A 490 -1.73 7.57 18.84
CA GLU A 490 -2.98 7.04 19.38
C GLU A 490 -3.30 5.63 18.85
N SER A 491 -3.85 4.79 19.72
CA SER A 491 -4.28 3.44 19.37
C SER A 491 -5.68 3.44 18.70
N ILE A 492 -5.80 4.12 17.57
CA ILE A 492 -7.04 4.16 16.78
C ILE A 492 -7.48 2.77 16.27
N PRO A 493 -8.79 2.52 16.05
CA PRO A 493 -9.27 1.25 15.48
C PRO A 493 -8.72 0.99 14.08
N VAL A 494 -8.77 -0.26 13.63
CA VAL A 494 -8.42 -0.66 12.26
C VAL A 494 -9.69 -0.80 11.43
N ALA A 495 -9.76 -0.13 10.28
CA ALA A 495 -10.78 -0.33 9.26
C ALA A 495 -10.23 -1.25 8.17
N THR A 496 -10.82 -2.43 7.98
CA THR A 496 -10.34 -3.47 7.05
C THR A 496 -11.49 -4.28 6.45
N GLY A 497 -11.18 -5.36 5.74
CA GLY A 497 -12.13 -6.32 5.19
C GLY A 497 -11.44 -7.58 4.68
N ASN A 498 -11.88 -8.05 3.51
CA ASN A 498 -11.46 -9.32 2.89
C ASN A 498 -10.02 -9.28 2.29
N TRP A 499 -9.04 -8.90 3.11
CA TRP A 499 -7.63 -8.80 2.76
C TRP A 499 -7.08 -10.10 2.16
N GLY A 500 -6.56 -10.02 0.92
CA GLY A 500 -5.97 -11.16 0.21
C GLY A 500 -6.96 -12.25 -0.21
N CYS A 501 -8.28 -12.00 -0.15
CA CYS A 501 -9.29 -13.04 -0.39
C CYS A 501 -9.85 -13.06 -1.84
N GLY A 502 -9.69 -11.96 -2.58
CA GLY A 502 -10.11 -11.86 -3.99
C GLY A 502 -9.11 -12.56 -4.92
N VAL A 503 -8.37 -11.77 -5.72
CA VAL A 503 -7.38 -12.27 -6.68
C VAL A 503 -6.38 -13.24 -6.02
N PHE A 504 -5.97 -12.98 -4.77
CA PHE A 504 -4.98 -13.80 -4.05
C PHE A 504 -5.56 -15.10 -3.45
N GLY A 505 -6.88 -15.31 -3.51
CA GLY A 505 -7.50 -16.60 -3.20
C GLY A 505 -7.47 -17.04 -1.73
N GLY A 506 -7.21 -16.11 -0.80
CA GLY A 506 -7.33 -16.34 0.64
C GLY A 506 -8.77 -16.63 1.08
N ASP A 507 -8.91 -17.33 2.21
CA ASP A 507 -10.19 -17.61 2.84
C ASP A 507 -10.58 -16.44 3.76
N PRO A 508 -11.68 -15.72 3.49
CA PRO A 508 -12.12 -14.60 4.31
C PRO A 508 -12.45 -15.00 5.76
N LYS A 509 -12.82 -16.26 6.00
CA LYS A 509 -13.07 -16.78 7.35
C LYS A 509 -11.78 -16.89 8.16
N LEU A 510 -10.70 -17.39 7.56
CA LEU A 510 -9.40 -17.43 8.22
C LEU A 510 -8.82 -16.03 8.38
N LYS A 511 -8.82 -15.25 7.29
CA LYS A 511 -8.23 -13.90 7.26
C LYS A 511 -8.88 -12.94 8.24
N SER A 512 -10.20 -13.00 8.44
CA SER A 512 -10.88 -12.19 9.45
C SER A 512 -10.43 -12.52 10.87
N VAL A 513 -10.25 -13.81 11.20
CA VAL A 513 -9.72 -14.23 12.51
C VAL A 513 -8.26 -13.78 12.67
N LEU A 514 -7.39 -13.99 11.69
CA LEU A 514 -5.99 -13.57 11.79
C LEU A 514 -5.84 -12.05 11.98
N GLN A 515 -6.62 -11.25 11.25
CA GLN A 515 -6.65 -9.79 11.42
C GLN A 515 -7.14 -9.39 12.82
N LEU A 516 -8.17 -10.07 13.35
CA LEU A 516 -8.65 -9.83 14.72
C LEU A 516 -7.60 -10.17 15.78
N LEU A 517 -6.85 -11.27 15.60
CA LEU A 517 -5.75 -11.64 16.49
C LEU A 517 -4.63 -10.59 16.46
N ALA A 518 -4.20 -10.15 15.27
CA ALA A 518 -3.17 -9.15 15.12
C ALA A 518 -3.59 -7.78 15.70
N ALA A 519 -4.83 -7.34 15.45
CA ALA A 519 -5.37 -6.12 16.04
C ALA A 519 -5.46 -6.22 17.56
N SER A 520 -5.90 -7.37 18.08
CA SER A 520 -5.97 -7.63 19.52
C SER A 520 -4.61 -7.61 20.19
N GLU A 521 -3.61 -8.20 19.54
CA GLU A 521 -2.22 -8.19 19.98
C GLU A 521 -1.67 -6.75 20.06
N CYS A 522 -2.09 -5.87 19.15
CA CYS A 522 -1.73 -4.45 19.14
C CYS A 522 -2.63 -3.57 20.04
N GLY A 523 -3.63 -4.15 20.72
CA GLY A 523 -4.56 -3.41 21.56
C GLY A 523 -5.63 -2.59 20.81
N ARG A 524 -5.77 -2.79 19.49
CA ARG A 524 -6.72 -2.08 18.62
C ARG A 524 -8.03 -2.84 18.48
N ASP A 525 -9.13 -2.09 18.38
CA ASP A 525 -10.42 -2.64 17.94
C ASP A 525 -10.44 -2.79 16.41
N LEU A 526 -11.29 -3.68 15.90
CA LEU A 526 -11.39 -4.00 14.48
C LEU A 526 -12.77 -3.65 13.91
N VAL A 527 -12.79 -2.94 12.79
CA VAL A 527 -13.97 -2.66 11.97
C VAL A 527 -13.77 -3.38 10.63
N TYR A 528 -14.65 -4.34 10.34
CA TYR A 528 -14.52 -5.26 9.22
C TYR A 528 -15.66 -5.08 8.21
N PHE A 529 -15.34 -4.62 7.01
CA PHE A 529 -16.26 -4.49 5.89
C PHE A 529 -16.25 -5.77 5.05
N THR A 530 -17.40 -6.47 4.96
CA THR A 530 -17.48 -7.75 4.23
C THR A 530 -17.71 -7.59 2.73
N PHE A 531 -17.92 -6.36 2.24
CA PHE A 531 -18.21 -6.04 0.85
C PHE A 531 -19.33 -6.91 0.28
N ARG A 532 -20.49 -6.89 0.96
CA ARG A 532 -21.72 -7.64 0.61
C ARG A 532 -21.67 -9.16 0.82
N ASP A 533 -20.58 -9.75 1.29
CA ASP A 533 -20.57 -11.17 1.70
C ASP A 533 -21.41 -11.36 2.97
N LYS A 534 -22.63 -11.88 2.78
CA LYS A 534 -23.57 -12.18 3.86
C LYS A 534 -23.19 -13.46 4.62
N SER A 535 -22.46 -14.37 3.99
CA SER A 535 -22.11 -15.67 4.55
C SER A 535 -21.11 -15.57 5.70
N LEU A 536 -20.36 -14.45 5.76
CA LEU A 536 -19.34 -14.22 6.78
C LEU A 536 -19.90 -13.55 8.06
N ILE A 537 -20.95 -12.72 7.94
CA ILE A 537 -21.38 -11.80 8.99
C ILE A 537 -21.81 -12.53 10.26
N GLU A 538 -22.89 -13.30 10.18
CA GLU A 538 -23.47 -13.97 11.35
C GLU A 538 -22.51 -14.98 11.98
N PRO A 539 -21.83 -15.87 11.22
CA PRO A 539 -20.88 -16.81 11.81
C PRO A 539 -19.69 -16.14 12.51
N LEU A 540 -19.16 -15.04 11.96
CA LEU A 540 -18.04 -14.33 12.57
C LEU A 540 -18.47 -13.55 13.82
N TYR A 541 -19.65 -12.92 13.82
CA TYR A 541 -20.22 -12.28 15.01
C TYR A 541 -20.48 -13.29 16.15
N ASP A 542 -21.06 -14.44 15.82
CA ASP A 542 -21.31 -15.52 16.79
C ASP A 542 -20.01 -16.00 17.44
N LEU A 543 -18.97 -16.21 16.62
CA LEU A 543 -17.67 -16.65 17.10
C LEU A 543 -17.02 -15.58 17.99
N HIS A 544 -17.06 -14.31 17.58
CA HIS A 544 -16.53 -13.19 18.36
C HIS A 544 -17.25 -13.02 19.69
N SER A 545 -18.58 -13.11 19.70
CA SER A 545 -19.40 -13.05 20.92
C SER A 545 -19.00 -14.17 21.89
N LEU A 546 -18.72 -15.37 21.37
CA LEU A 546 -18.23 -16.48 22.17
C LEU A 546 -16.81 -16.22 22.70
N PHE A 547 -15.91 -15.64 21.90
CA PHE A 547 -14.58 -15.25 22.39
C PHE A 547 -14.68 -14.29 23.58
N LEU A 548 -15.55 -13.27 23.49
CA LEU A 548 -15.77 -12.32 24.59
C LEU A 548 -16.38 -13.00 25.82
N GLN A 549 -17.42 -13.82 25.64
CA GLN A 549 -18.08 -14.53 26.74
C GLN A 549 -17.15 -15.47 27.50
N LYS A 550 -16.19 -16.08 26.79
CA LYS A 550 -15.23 -17.05 27.36
C LYS A 550 -13.92 -16.41 27.79
N GLU A 551 -13.77 -15.08 27.66
CA GLU A 551 -12.52 -14.37 27.95
C GLU A 551 -11.34 -14.98 27.18
N ALA A 552 -11.58 -15.38 25.92
CA ALA A 552 -10.57 -16.02 25.09
C ALA A 552 -9.38 -15.08 24.87
N THR A 553 -8.19 -15.68 24.82
CA THR A 553 -6.93 -14.96 24.56
C THR A 553 -6.47 -15.18 23.12
N VAL A 554 -5.62 -14.29 22.62
CA VAL A 554 -4.97 -14.43 21.31
C VAL A 554 -4.30 -15.80 21.18
N GLY A 555 -3.53 -16.22 22.18
CA GLY A 555 -2.83 -17.51 22.16
C GLY A 555 -3.72 -18.74 22.27
N GLU A 556 -4.85 -18.65 22.98
CA GLU A 556 -5.84 -19.74 22.96
C GLU A 556 -6.44 -19.93 21.56
N VAL A 557 -6.88 -18.84 20.91
CA VAL A 557 -7.46 -18.93 19.57
C VAL A 557 -6.42 -19.40 18.56
N TYR A 558 -5.19 -18.89 18.64
CA TYR A 558 -4.11 -19.29 17.73
C TYR A 558 -3.72 -20.76 17.88
N ARG A 559 -3.59 -21.30 19.10
CA ARG A 559 -3.34 -22.74 19.30
C ARG A 559 -4.43 -23.61 18.69
N ASN A 560 -5.70 -23.20 18.80
CA ASN A 560 -6.79 -23.91 18.14
C ASN A 560 -6.67 -23.85 16.61
N LEU A 561 -6.27 -22.70 16.03
CA LEU A 561 -6.01 -22.60 14.59
C LEU A 561 -4.88 -23.54 14.12
N MET A 562 -3.81 -23.67 14.89
CA MET A 562 -2.69 -24.58 14.57
C MET A 562 -3.12 -26.05 14.48
N GLU A 563 -4.17 -26.44 15.21
CA GLU A 563 -4.77 -27.77 15.17
C GLU A 563 -5.83 -27.94 14.08
N TYR A 564 -6.26 -26.86 13.43
CA TYR A 564 -7.27 -26.93 12.38
C TYR A 564 -6.70 -27.56 11.11
N LYS A 565 -7.43 -28.51 10.55
CA LYS A 565 -7.15 -29.06 9.23
C LYS A 565 -8.36 -28.87 8.33
N PRO A 566 -8.18 -28.27 7.13
CA PRO A 566 -9.26 -28.12 6.16
C PRO A 566 -9.93 -29.46 5.89
N SER A 567 -11.23 -29.51 6.09
CA SER A 567 -12.10 -30.68 5.90
C SER A 567 -13.52 -30.18 5.61
N ASN A 568 -14.55 -30.98 5.87
CA ASN A 568 -15.94 -30.58 5.65
C ASN A 568 -16.42 -29.48 6.63
N GLU A 569 -15.76 -29.31 7.78
CA GLU A 569 -16.07 -28.23 8.73
C GLU A 569 -15.21 -26.99 8.43
N ASN A 570 -15.83 -25.83 8.23
CA ASN A 570 -15.11 -24.57 8.05
C ASN A 570 -14.45 -24.08 9.36
N VAL A 571 -13.44 -23.23 9.24
CA VAL A 571 -12.61 -22.78 10.37
C VAL A 571 -13.39 -22.06 11.48
N LEU A 572 -14.43 -21.28 11.16
CA LEU A 572 -15.22 -20.58 12.17
C LEU A 572 -16.03 -21.57 13.02
N SER A 573 -16.69 -22.53 12.38
CA SER A 573 -17.43 -23.60 13.06
C SER A 573 -16.51 -24.45 13.96
N TYR A 574 -15.32 -24.79 13.44
CA TYR A 574 -14.31 -25.51 14.20
C TYR A 574 -13.87 -24.75 15.46
N LEU A 575 -13.56 -23.46 15.32
CA LEU A 575 -13.15 -22.63 16.46
C LEU A 575 -14.27 -22.49 17.49
N LYS A 576 -15.52 -22.27 17.04
CA LYS A 576 -16.71 -22.22 17.91
C LYS A 576 -16.81 -23.50 18.75
N ARG A 577 -16.64 -24.67 18.12
CA ARG A 577 -16.66 -25.97 18.80
C ARG A 577 -15.50 -26.15 19.79
N LYS A 578 -14.29 -25.70 19.45
CA LYS A 578 -13.12 -25.79 20.34
C LYS A 578 -13.26 -24.92 21.59
N ILE A 579 -13.66 -23.66 21.43
CA ILE A 579 -13.86 -22.73 22.54
C ILE A 579 -14.99 -23.18 23.47
N LEU A 580 -16.06 -23.78 22.92
CA LEU A 580 -17.12 -24.38 23.75
C LEU A 580 -16.63 -25.56 24.59
N LYS A 581 -15.66 -26.36 24.09
CA LYS A 581 -15.11 -27.53 24.79
C LYS A 581 -14.07 -27.17 25.85
N ASN A 582 -13.36 -26.05 25.71
CA ASN A 582 -12.28 -25.63 26.62
C ASN A 582 -12.76 -25.12 27.99
N VAL A 583 -14.04 -25.30 28.36
CA VAL A 583 -14.54 -24.91 29.68
C VAL A 583 -13.99 -25.88 30.75
N PRO A 584 -13.16 -25.42 31.69
CA PRO A 584 -12.84 -26.22 32.86
C PRO A 584 -14.13 -26.38 33.67
N ILE A 585 -14.51 -27.63 33.98
CA ILE A 585 -15.61 -27.96 34.91
C ILE A 585 -15.44 -27.21 36.26
N THR A 586 -14.22 -26.80 36.60
CA THR A 586 -13.88 -26.08 37.83
C THR A 586 -14.42 -24.64 37.92
N LYS A 587 -14.77 -23.95 36.82
CA LYS A 587 -15.39 -22.59 36.89
C LYS A 587 -16.89 -22.66 37.26
N TYR A 588 -17.55 -23.81 37.10
CA TYR A 588 -18.95 -24.02 37.50
C TYR A 588 -19.12 -24.40 38.98
N ILE A 589 -18.11 -24.97 39.63
CA ILE A 589 -18.22 -25.42 41.03
C ILE A 589 -18.07 -24.26 42.03
N LYS A 590 -17.36 -23.18 41.71
CA LYS A 590 -17.27 -22.00 42.59
C LYS A 590 -18.55 -21.13 42.61
N GLY A 591 -19.38 -21.18 41.56
CA GLY A 591 -20.66 -20.47 41.51
C GLY A 591 -21.82 -21.18 42.23
N CYS A 592 -21.73 -22.51 42.40
CA CYS A 592 -22.75 -23.28 43.13
C CYS A 592 -22.39 -23.50 44.61
N ALA A 593 -21.10 -23.49 44.98
CA ALA A 593 -20.68 -23.62 46.38
C ALA A 593 -20.94 -22.37 47.24
N SER A 594 -21.15 -21.20 46.62
CA SER A 594 -21.45 -19.93 47.31
C SER A 594 -22.95 -19.67 47.52
N LYS A 595 -23.83 -20.63 47.20
CA LYS A 595 -25.29 -20.53 47.38
C LYS A 595 -25.90 -21.60 48.30
N LEU A 596 -25.07 -22.33 49.06
CA LEU A 596 -25.52 -23.41 49.95
C LEU A 596 -25.15 -23.23 51.42
N GLU A 597 -24.69 -22.05 51.83
CA GLU A 597 -24.64 -21.68 53.25
C GLU A 597 -25.74 -20.64 53.53
N ILE A 598 -26.43 -20.83 54.66
CA ILE A 598 -27.63 -20.12 55.15
C ILE A 598 -28.96 -20.72 54.69
N VAL A 599 -29.29 -21.91 55.22
CA VAL A 599 -30.50 -22.13 56.06
C VAL A 599 -30.18 -23.28 57.02
N ASN A 600 -29.95 -22.97 58.29
CA ASN A 600 -30.20 -23.84 59.45
C ASN A 600 -30.43 -22.96 60.67
#